data_AF-A0A936TI24-F1
#
_entry.id   AF-A0A936TI24-F1
#
_cell.length_a   1.000
_cell.length_b   1.000
_cell.length_c   1.000
_cell.angle_alpha   90.00
_cell.angle_beta   90.00
_cell.angle_gamma   90.00
#
_symmetry.space_group_name_H-M   'P 1'
#
loop_
_entity.id
_entity.type
_entity.pdbx_description
1 polymer ?
#
loop_
_entity_poly.entity_id
_entity_poly.type
_entity_poly.pdbx_seq_one_letter_code
_entity_poly.pdbx_strand_id
1 'polypeptide(L)'
;MPRSERRPDALAGSRQIWGWNLALHPSEFLADQLTLSLDRLGLTTLDVCLLHNPEYYFSEAIHRGDTDQEKLRTEFYARLERAFRYFETQVREGRLRYYGVSSNTAASPSGDPEATSLDRMIQAAQSAAESVGSARHHFQVLQYPMDLFESRAALTANTGPSHSQTVLEYATHNHIAVLVNRPLNAMVGQNRMLRLADLPLDEEPIDFNRHLGELGALEQDYRSSIAPHIEGIGTDLTPTDFFKWSIELQRVRPQIQGLEHWEQIEHRMIAPQVNQVFQRLERSLSGDVAERWTAWRQRYVPIFLTLLRGLRHEATARSRAQADRVTETIDPFLPAPRLASSLSQKALWVLSSTPGVTCVLNGMRTTRYVEDSLSILKWEPLKETTPIYEGMTKLTF
;
A
#
# COMPACT_ATOMS: atom_id res chain seq x y z
N MET A 1 -37.29 -5.52 19.70
CA MET A 1 -36.27 -6.48 19.25
C MET A 1 -35.82 -6.13 17.84
N PRO A 2 -34.65 -5.48 17.66
CA PRO A 2 -33.98 -5.40 16.38
C PRO A 2 -32.82 -6.42 16.32
N ARG A 3 -32.73 -7.13 15.19
CA ARG A 3 -31.65 -8.08 14.88
C ARG A 3 -30.39 -7.32 14.48
N SER A 4 -29.28 -7.74 15.08
CA SER A 4 -27.92 -7.24 14.90
C SER A 4 -27.38 -7.41 13.48
N GLU A 5 -26.88 -6.32 12.90
CA GLU A 5 -25.97 -6.31 11.75
C GLU A 5 -24.65 -7.00 12.11
N ARG A 6 -24.30 -8.06 11.36
CA ARG A 6 -22.93 -8.56 11.29
C ARG A 6 -22.28 -7.99 10.03
N ARG A 7 -21.28 -7.13 10.19
CA ARG A 7 -20.33 -6.80 9.12
C ARG A 7 -19.36 -7.97 8.93
N PRO A 8 -19.16 -8.49 7.72
CA PRO A 8 -18.05 -9.40 7.44
C PRO A 8 -16.79 -8.59 7.09
N ASP A 9 -15.67 -8.98 7.70
CA ASP A 9 -14.32 -8.53 7.39
C ASP A 9 -13.96 -8.85 5.93
N ALA A 10 -14.00 -7.84 5.05
CA ALA A 10 -13.88 -8.01 3.60
C ALA A 10 -12.48 -7.72 3.00
N LEU A 11 -11.41 -7.69 3.81
CA LEU A 11 -10.10 -7.23 3.34
C LEU A 11 -9.03 -8.31 3.12
N ALA A 12 -9.26 -9.55 3.56
CA ALA A 12 -8.34 -10.66 3.29
C ALA A 12 -8.81 -11.58 2.14
N GLY A 13 -10.12 -11.80 2.01
CA GLY A 13 -10.71 -12.65 0.96
C GLY A 13 -10.83 -11.98 -0.41
N SER A 14 -10.71 -10.65 -0.50
CA SER A 14 -10.90 -9.93 -1.76
C SER A 14 -9.81 -10.27 -2.78
N ARG A 15 -8.52 -10.29 -2.39
CA ARG A 15 -7.40 -10.59 -3.31
C ARG A 15 -7.54 -11.93 -4.02
N GLN A 16 -8.08 -12.94 -3.34
CA GLN A 16 -8.22 -14.29 -3.90
C GLN A 16 -9.45 -14.40 -4.81
N ILE A 17 -10.44 -13.51 -4.70
CA ILE A 17 -11.65 -13.51 -5.56
C ILE A 17 -11.41 -12.73 -6.87
N TRP A 18 -10.50 -11.74 -6.89
CA TRP A 18 -10.22 -10.95 -8.10
C TRP A 18 -9.46 -11.75 -9.17
N GLY A 19 -8.52 -12.63 -8.79
CA GLY A 19 -7.80 -13.50 -9.73
C GLY A 19 -8.69 -14.54 -10.42
N TRP A 20 -9.69 -15.06 -9.70
CA TRP A 20 -10.64 -16.05 -10.22
C TRP A 20 -11.63 -15.46 -11.24
N ASN A 21 -11.96 -14.16 -11.14
CA ASN A 21 -12.95 -13.53 -12.02
C ASN A 21 -12.44 -13.15 -13.42
N LEU A 22 -11.12 -13.03 -13.63
CA LEU A 22 -10.58 -12.89 -14.99
C LEU A 22 -10.67 -14.19 -15.81
N ALA A 23 -10.99 -15.32 -15.19
CA ALA A 23 -10.77 -16.63 -15.79
C ALA A 23 -11.92 -17.15 -16.67
N LEU A 24 -13.20 -16.80 -16.41
CA LEU A 24 -14.32 -17.49 -17.06
C LEU A 24 -15.09 -16.68 -18.10
N HIS A 25 -15.37 -15.38 -17.91
CA HIS A 25 -15.84 -14.49 -18.99
C HIS A 25 -15.64 -13.02 -18.56
N PRO A 26 -14.60 -12.32 -19.05
CA PRO A 26 -14.33 -10.95 -18.62
C PRO A 26 -15.52 -10.01 -18.88
N SER A 27 -16.33 -10.25 -19.92
CA SER A 27 -17.47 -9.39 -20.26
C SER A 27 -18.60 -9.40 -19.22
N GLU A 28 -18.99 -10.55 -18.67
CA GLU A 28 -20.10 -10.65 -17.71
C GLU A 28 -19.71 -10.04 -16.36
N PHE A 29 -18.52 -10.41 -15.86
CA PHE A 29 -18.01 -9.83 -14.62
C PHE A 29 -17.80 -8.30 -14.74
N LEU A 30 -17.22 -7.82 -15.85
CA LEU A 30 -17.07 -6.38 -16.07
C LEU A 30 -18.42 -5.66 -16.21
N ALA A 31 -19.43 -6.32 -16.78
CA ALA A 31 -20.78 -5.77 -16.85
C ALA A 31 -21.43 -5.60 -15.48
N ASP A 32 -21.34 -6.63 -14.64
CA ASP A 32 -21.84 -6.57 -13.27
C ASP A 32 -21.08 -5.49 -12.46
N GLN A 33 -19.75 -5.48 -12.54
CA GLN A 33 -18.94 -4.51 -11.79
C GLN A 33 -19.17 -3.07 -12.24
N LEU A 34 -19.31 -2.81 -13.54
CA LEU A 34 -19.61 -1.46 -14.05
C LEU A 34 -20.98 -1.01 -13.58
N THR A 35 -22.00 -1.87 -13.67
CA THR A 35 -23.37 -1.57 -13.23
C THR A 35 -23.42 -1.27 -11.74
N LEU A 36 -22.85 -2.14 -10.91
CA LEU A 36 -22.77 -1.91 -9.46
C LEU A 36 -21.97 -0.64 -9.10
N SER A 37 -20.98 -0.26 -9.90
CA SER A 37 -20.20 0.96 -9.65
C SER A 37 -21.00 2.22 -10.00
N LEU A 38 -21.70 2.22 -11.13
CA LEU A 38 -22.61 3.30 -11.52
C LEU A 38 -23.73 3.48 -10.48
N ASP A 39 -24.37 2.38 -10.05
CA ASP A 39 -25.45 2.40 -9.06
C ASP A 39 -24.99 2.95 -7.71
N ARG A 40 -23.83 2.49 -7.20
CA ARG A 40 -23.28 2.96 -5.92
C ARG A 40 -22.88 4.44 -5.95
N LEU A 41 -22.44 4.94 -7.11
CA LEU A 41 -22.05 6.35 -7.28
C LEU A 41 -23.24 7.24 -7.66
N GLY A 42 -24.41 6.65 -7.98
CA GLY A 42 -25.56 7.38 -8.49
C GLY A 42 -25.29 8.07 -9.84
N LEU A 43 -24.42 7.47 -10.66
CA LEU A 43 -23.99 8.02 -11.94
C LEU A 43 -24.56 7.20 -13.10
N THR A 44 -24.84 7.86 -14.22
CA THR A 44 -25.19 7.19 -15.48
C THR A 44 -23.96 6.92 -16.35
N THR A 45 -22.90 7.70 -16.14
CA THR A 45 -21.67 7.66 -16.94
C THR A 45 -20.46 7.83 -16.03
N LEU A 46 -19.44 6.99 -16.22
CA LEU A 46 -18.11 7.21 -15.64
C LEU A 46 -17.22 7.96 -16.65
N ASP A 47 -16.46 8.95 -16.19
CA ASP A 47 -15.45 9.59 -17.04
C ASP A 47 -14.31 8.62 -17.39
N VAL A 48 -13.84 7.85 -16.41
CA VAL A 48 -12.76 6.86 -16.59
C VAL A 48 -13.03 5.60 -15.77
N CYS A 49 -12.79 4.42 -16.34
CA CYS A 49 -12.75 3.14 -15.63
C CYS A 49 -11.39 2.45 -15.85
N LEU A 50 -10.73 1.99 -14.78
CA LEU A 50 -9.43 1.32 -14.86
C LEU A 50 -9.56 -0.17 -14.55
N LEU A 51 -9.00 -1.04 -15.40
CA LEU A 51 -8.76 -2.43 -15.02
C LEU A 51 -7.69 -2.47 -13.94
N HIS A 52 -8.01 -3.06 -12.79
CA HIS A 52 -7.13 -3.06 -11.64
C HIS A 52 -6.24 -4.31 -11.60
N ASN A 53 -4.93 -4.09 -11.69
CA ASN A 53 -3.84 -5.04 -11.59
C ASN A 53 -4.03 -6.33 -12.43
N PRO A 54 -4.21 -6.22 -13.77
CA PRO A 54 -4.38 -7.40 -14.61
C PRO A 54 -3.17 -8.34 -14.54
N GLU A 55 -1.98 -7.84 -14.20
CA GLU A 55 -0.73 -8.60 -14.06
C GLU A 55 -0.77 -9.74 -13.04
N TYR A 56 -1.76 -9.79 -12.13
CA TYR A 56 -1.96 -10.95 -11.25
C TYR A 56 -2.13 -12.26 -12.02
N TYR A 57 -2.53 -12.18 -13.29
CA TYR A 57 -2.48 -13.32 -14.22
C TYR A 57 -1.09 -13.96 -14.31
N PHE A 58 -0.02 -13.16 -14.39
CA PHE A 58 1.36 -13.66 -14.42
C PHE A 58 1.76 -14.25 -13.07
N SER A 59 1.42 -13.57 -11.96
CA SER A 59 1.69 -14.08 -10.62
C SER A 59 1.10 -15.47 -10.44
N GLU A 60 -0.16 -15.69 -10.80
CA GLU A 60 -0.79 -17.00 -10.70
C GLU A 60 -0.13 -18.05 -11.60
N ALA A 61 0.24 -17.68 -12.83
CA ALA A 61 0.92 -18.61 -13.75
C ALA A 61 2.27 -19.07 -13.19
N ILE A 62 3.05 -18.16 -12.61
CA ILE A 62 4.32 -18.47 -11.94
C ILE A 62 4.09 -19.42 -10.76
N HIS A 63 3.07 -19.17 -9.92
CA HIS A 63 2.73 -20.07 -8.81
C HIS A 63 2.30 -21.46 -9.27
N ARG A 64 1.70 -21.57 -10.46
CA ARG A 64 1.32 -22.86 -11.09
C ARG A 64 2.51 -23.56 -11.77
N GLY A 65 3.68 -22.92 -11.85
CA GLY A 65 4.89 -23.47 -12.46
C GLY A 65 4.90 -23.40 -13.99
N ASP A 66 4.13 -22.48 -14.58
CA ASP A 66 4.06 -22.33 -16.03
C ASP A 66 5.32 -21.60 -16.56
N THR A 67 5.97 -22.17 -17.57
CA THR A 67 7.33 -21.74 -18.01
C THR A 67 7.35 -21.03 -19.36
N ASP A 68 6.29 -21.13 -20.15
CA ASP A 68 6.20 -20.50 -21.48
C ASP A 68 5.75 -19.04 -21.38
N GLN A 69 6.71 -18.15 -21.14
CA GLN A 69 6.47 -16.72 -20.97
C GLN A 69 5.80 -16.06 -22.17
N GLU A 70 6.13 -16.46 -23.40
CA GLU A 70 5.56 -15.81 -24.59
C GLU A 70 4.11 -16.21 -24.80
N LYS A 71 3.77 -17.49 -24.56
CA LYS A 71 2.39 -17.94 -24.56
C LYS A 71 1.56 -17.26 -23.48
N LEU A 72 2.11 -17.12 -22.27
CA LEU A 72 1.45 -16.41 -21.18
C LEU A 72 1.18 -14.95 -21.53
N ARG A 73 2.16 -14.25 -22.10
CA ARG A 73 2.00 -12.87 -22.56
C ARG A 73 0.97 -12.76 -23.67
N THR A 74 1.01 -13.65 -24.66
CA THR A 74 0.03 -13.68 -25.75
C THR A 74 -1.40 -13.82 -25.21
N GLU A 75 -1.65 -14.78 -24.32
CA GLU A 75 -2.96 -14.98 -23.72
C GLU A 75 -3.38 -13.79 -22.83
N PHE A 76 -2.44 -13.20 -22.10
CA PHE A 76 -2.68 -12.01 -21.29
C PHE A 76 -3.19 -10.83 -22.12
N TYR A 77 -2.52 -10.48 -23.22
CA TYR A 77 -2.99 -9.37 -24.07
C TYR A 77 -4.25 -9.71 -24.85
N ALA A 78 -4.49 -10.99 -25.20
CA ALA A 78 -5.76 -11.43 -25.76
C ALA A 78 -6.92 -11.30 -24.73
N ARG A 79 -6.65 -11.49 -23.45
CA ARG A 79 -7.62 -11.21 -22.35
C ARG A 79 -7.89 -9.71 -22.22
N LEU A 80 -6.84 -8.89 -22.25
CA LEU A 80 -6.99 -7.43 -22.22
C LEU A 80 -7.80 -6.91 -23.42
N GLU A 81 -7.53 -7.40 -24.64
CA GLU A 81 -8.30 -7.02 -25.83
C GLU A 81 -9.80 -7.34 -25.65
N ARG A 82 -10.14 -8.52 -25.11
CA ARG A 82 -11.54 -8.87 -24.80
C ARG A 82 -12.19 -7.92 -23.79
N ALA A 83 -11.46 -7.54 -22.74
CA ALA A 83 -11.95 -6.57 -21.76
C ALA A 83 -12.13 -5.17 -22.36
N PHE A 84 -11.17 -4.72 -23.16
CA PHE A 84 -11.23 -3.44 -23.87
C PHE A 84 -12.37 -3.41 -24.88
N ARG A 85 -12.64 -4.51 -25.58
CA ARG A 85 -13.78 -4.63 -26.50
C ARG A 85 -15.10 -4.37 -25.78
N TYR A 86 -15.27 -4.93 -24.58
CA TYR A 86 -16.42 -4.64 -23.73
C TYR A 86 -16.47 -3.15 -23.35
N PHE A 87 -15.36 -2.54 -22.93
CA PHE A 87 -15.37 -1.11 -22.62
C PHE A 87 -15.70 -0.22 -23.82
N GLU A 88 -15.21 -0.55 -25.02
CA GLU A 88 -15.57 0.17 -26.24
C GLU A 88 -17.08 0.09 -26.54
N THR A 89 -17.76 -1.03 -26.23
CA THR A 89 -19.23 -1.07 -26.33
C THR A 89 -19.89 -0.14 -25.31
N GLN A 90 -19.39 -0.10 -24.08
CA GLN A 90 -19.92 0.77 -23.03
C GLN A 90 -19.67 2.25 -23.28
N VAL A 91 -18.58 2.58 -23.99
CA VAL A 91 -18.32 3.94 -24.47
C VAL A 91 -19.36 4.36 -25.50
N ARG A 92 -19.64 3.49 -26.48
CA ARG A 92 -20.69 3.73 -27.48
C ARG A 92 -22.09 3.85 -26.86
N GLU A 93 -22.36 3.13 -25.78
CA GLU A 93 -23.60 3.23 -24.99
C GLU A 93 -23.65 4.46 -24.08
N GLY A 94 -22.56 5.24 -23.98
CA GLY A 94 -22.49 6.45 -23.15
C GLY A 94 -22.38 6.18 -21.65
N ARG A 95 -22.19 4.92 -21.23
CA ARG A 95 -21.99 4.53 -19.82
C ARG A 95 -20.56 4.79 -19.34
N LEU A 96 -19.62 4.93 -20.27
CA LEU A 96 -18.21 5.18 -20.02
C LEU A 96 -17.69 6.22 -21.02
N ARG A 97 -16.79 7.13 -20.64
CA ARG A 97 -16.14 8.04 -21.61
C ARG A 97 -14.78 7.52 -22.07
N TYR A 98 -13.97 7.08 -21.11
CA TYR A 98 -12.64 6.54 -21.35
C TYR A 98 -12.35 5.34 -20.43
N TYR A 99 -11.33 4.57 -20.78
CA TYR A 99 -10.86 3.50 -19.91
C TYR A 99 -9.33 3.45 -19.85
N GLY A 100 -8.83 2.60 -18.97
CA GLY A 100 -7.42 2.49 -18.70
C GLY A 100 -7.03 1.23 -17.95
N VAL A 101 -5.77 1.17 -17.56
CA VAL A 101 -5.21 0.09 -16.74
C VAL A 101 -4.49 0.71 -15.54
N SER A 102 -4.70 0.12 -14.37
CA SER A 102 -3.86 0.30 -13.19
C SER A 102 -2.96 -0.93 -13.08
N SER A 103 -1.67 -0.78 -13.28
CA SER A 103 -0.69 -1.87 -13.24
C SER A 103 0.50 -1.49 -12.35
N ASN A 104 0.90 -2.39 -11.45
CA ASN A 104 2.09 -2.20 -10.63
C ASN A 104 3.39 -2.49 -11.41
N THR A 105 3.30 -3.13 -12.58
CA THR A 105 4.45 -3.61 -13.35
C THR A 105 4.61 -2.91 -14.70
N ALA A 106 3.82 -1.87 -14.98
CA ALA A 106 3.89 -1.11 -16.23
C ALA A 106 5.24 -0.41 -16.44
N ALA A 107 5.95 -0.11 -15.35
CA ALA A 107 7.30 0.47 -15.35
C ALA A 107 8.41 -0.58 -15.12
N SER A 108 8.07 -1.87 -15.02
CA SER A 108 9.07 -2.93 -14.86
C SER A 108 9.89 -3.13 -16.14
N PRO A 109 11.16 -3.58 -16.04
CA PRO A 109 11.96 -3.94 -17.21
C PRO A 109 11.28 -5.01 -18.06
N SER A 110 11.42 -4.96 -19.39
CA SER A 110 10.77 -5.91 -20.32
C SER A 110 11.13 -7.38 -20.08
N GLY A 111 12.28 -7.65 -19.47
CA GLY A 111 12.72 -9.00 -19.08
C GLY A 111 12.06 -9.55 -17.81
N ASP A 112 11.34 -8.73 -17.03
CA ASP A 112 10.63 -9.19 -15.84
C ASP A 112 9.43 -10.08 -16.24
N PRO A 113 9.29 -11.30 -15.68
CA PRO A 113 8.19 -12.21 -15.99
C PRO A 113 6.79 -11.62 -15.79
N GLU A 114 6.64 -10.66 -14.87
CA GLU A 114 5.36 -10.00 -14.58
C GLU A 114 5.21 -8.64 -15.29
N ALA A 115 6.19 -8.24 -16.11
CA ALA A 115 6.16 -6.96 -16.81
C ALA A 115 4.96 -6.85 -17.76
N THR A 116 4.30 -5.70 -17.67
CA THR A 116 3.25 -5.28 -18.60
C THR A 116 3.75 -4.13 -19.46
N SER A 117 3.26 -4.04 -20.69
CA SER A 117 3.82 -3.20 -21.75
C SER A 117 2.74 -2.27 -22.29
N LEU A 118 2.97 -0.95 -22.20
CA LEU A 118 2.01 0.04 -22.65
C LEU A 118 1.76 -0.04 -24.16
N ASP A 119 2.79 -0.27 -24.97
CA ASP A 119 2.65 -0.49 -26.42
C ASP A 119 1.69 -1.65 -26.75
N ARG A 120 1.82 -2.78 -26.07
CA ARG A 120 0.94 -3.94 -26.28
C ARG A 120 -0.48 -3.67 -25.77
N MET A 121 -0.64 -2.89 -24.71
CA MET A 121 -1.97 -2.44 -24.25
C MET A 121 -2.65 -1.54 -25.29
N ILE A 122 -1.91 -0.59 -25.89
CA ILE A 122 -2.45 0.29 -26.94
C ILE A 122 -2.82 -0.51 -28.18
N GLN A 123 -1.97 -1.46 -28.60
CA GLN A 123 -2.30 -2.37 -29.71
C GLN A 123 -3.59 -3.17 -29.44
N ALA A 124 -3.73 -3.73 -28.24
CA ALA A 124 -4.95 -4.43 -27.84
C ALA A 124 -6.18 -3.49 -27.83
N ALA A 125 -6.01 -2.24 -27.39
CA ALA A 125 -7.08 -1.24 -27.41
C ALA A 125 -7.49 -0.89 -28.85
N GLN A 126 -6.53 -0.73 -29.76
CA GLN A 126 -6.78 -0.47 -31.18
C GLN A 126 -7.56 -1.62 -31.82
N SER A 127 -7.12 -2.88 -31.65
CA SER A 127 -7.83 -4.04 -32.17
C SER A 127 -9.24 -4.20 -31.58
N ALA A 128 -9.41 -3.88 -30.28
CA ALA A 128 -10.72 -3.86 -29.64
C ALA A 128 -11.66 -2.81 -30.27
N ALA A 129 -11.18 -1.58 -30.48
CA ALA A 129 -11.94 -0.50 -31.10
C ALA A 129 -12.37 -0.86 -32.53
N GLU A 130 -11.45 -1.37 -33.34
CA GLU A 130 -11.72 -1.82 -34.71
C GLU A 130 -12.82 -2.89 -34.76
N SER A 131 -12.77 -3.85 -33.83
CA SER A 131 -13.75 -4.95 -33.79
C SER A 131 -15.19 -4.51 -33.45
N VAL A 132 -15.36 -3.34 -32.85
CA VAL A 132 -16.69 -2.75 -32.59
C VAL A 132 -17.05 -1.64 -33.58
N GLY A 133 -16.23 -1.45 -34.63
CA GLY A 133 -16.44 -0.44 -35.66
C GLY A 133 -16.08 0.99 -35.25
N SER A 134 -15.25 1.16 -34.21
CA SER A 134 -14.74 2.48 -33.82
C SER A 134 -13.43 2.79 -34.55
N ALA A 135 -13.30 4.02 -35.06
CA ALA A 135 -12.08 4.46 -35.75
C ALA A 135 -10.93 4.81 -34.79
N ARG A 136 -11.22 5.01 -33.50
CA ARG A 136 -10.24 5.34 -32.45
C ARG A 136 -10.59 4.58 -31.17
N HIS A 137 -9.56 4.16 -30.44
CA HIS A 137 -9.75 3.59 -29.10
C HIS A 137 -9.94 4.67 -28.03
N HIS A 138 -10.59 4.30 -26.94
CA HIS A 138 -10.85 5.15 -25.77
C HIS A 138 -10.00 4.75 -24.56
N PHE A 139 -8.99 3.88 -24.76
CA PHE A 139 -7.89 3.70 -23.82
C PHE A 139 -7.08 4.99 -23.72
N GLN A 140 -7.15 5.68 -22.56
CA GLN A 140 -6.58 7.02 -22.37
C GLN A 140 -5.86 7.19 -21.03
N VAL A 141 -5.89 6.18 -20.15
CA VAL A 141 -5.34 6.32 -18.80
C VAL A 141 -4.48 5.13 -18.42
N LEU A 142 -3.28 5.39 -17.93
CA LEU A 142 -2.42 4.40 -17.30
C LEU A 142 -2.10 4.85 -15.87
N GLN A 143 -2.31 3.96 -14.91
CA GLN A 143 -1.94 4.17 -13.51
C GLN A 143 -0.86 3.18 -13.08
N TYR A 144 0.18 3.66 -12.40
CA TYR A 144 1.22 2.82 -11.80
C TYR A 144 1.92 3.50 -10.61
N PRO A 145 2.62 2.75 -9.74
CA PRO A 145 3.41 3.31 -8.65
C PRO A 145 4.58 4.14 -9.17
N MET A 146 4.75 5.35 -8.62
CA MET A 146 5.94 6.16 -8.84
C MET A 146 6.16 7.08 -7.65
N ASP A 147 7.39 7.05 -7.14
CA ASP A 147 7.88 7.91 -6.09
C ASP A 147 9.39 8.15 -6.30
N LEU A 148 10.08 8.73 -5.31
CA LEU A 148 11.51 9.02 -5.39
C LEU A 148 12.38 7.75 -5.58
N PHE A 149 11.91 6.59 -5.14
CA PHE A 149 12.57 5.28 -5.26
C PHE A 149 12.03 4.45 -6.42
N GLU A 150 10.72 4.48 -6.66
CA GLU A 150 10.05 3.79 -7.78
C GLU A 150 10.17 4.60 -9.09
N SER A 151 11.39 5.02 -9.45
CA SER A 151 11.68 5.95 -10.54
C SER A 151 11.88 5.31 -11.92
N ARG A 152 11.68 4.00 -12.04
CA ARG A 152 11.88 3.24 -13.30
C ARG A 152 11.06 3.80 -14.46
N ALA A 153 9.87 4.34 -14.17
CA ALA A 153 9.01 4.93 -15.19
C ALA A 153 9.66 6.12 -15.93
N ALA A 154 10.63 6.79 -15.30
CA ALA A 154 11.41 7.89 -15.87
C ALA A 154 12.80 7.49 -16.36
N LEU A 155 13.39 6.41 -15.81
CA LEU A 155 14.79 6.05 -16.07
C LEU A 155 14.99 4.81 -16.94
N THR A 156 13.98 3.93 -17.04
CA THR A 156 14.11 2.62 -17.68
C THR A 156 13.29 2.55 -18.95
N ALA A 157 13.95 2.40 -20.09
CA ALA A 157 13.29 2.05 -21.34
C ALA A 157 12.76 0.62 -21.26
N ASN A 158 11.45 0.45 -21.49
CA ASN A 158 10.79 -0.84 -21.33
C ASN A 158 9.65 -1.08 -22.35
N THR A 159 9.21 -0.06 -23.06
CA THR A 159 8.05 -0.12 -23.96
C THR A 159 8.34 0.60 -25.29
N GLY A 160 7.34 0.65 -26.16
CA GLY A 160 7.47 1.14 -27.53
C GLY A 160 8.23 0.19 -28.45
N PRO A 161 8.40 0.56 -29.73
CA PRO A 161 9.16 -0.23 -30.69
C PRO A 161 10.56 -0.55 -30.15
N SER A 162 10.92 -1.84 -30.15
CA SER A 162 12.20 -2.35 -29.66
C SER A 162 12.51 -2.05 -28.17
N HIS A 163 11.49 -1.74 -27.34
CA HIS A 163 11.66 -1.40 -25.92
C HIS A 163 12.62 -0.22 -25.67
N SER A 164 12.62 0.75 -26.59
CA SER A 164 13.57 1.87 -26.60
C SER A 164 13.08 3.12 -25.86
N GLN A 165 11.84 3.12 -25.37
CA GLN A 165 11.22 4.27 -24.71
C GLN A 165 10.81 3.92 -23.28
N THR A 166 10.86 4.92 -22.41
CA THR A 166 10.24 4.84 -21.09
C THR A 166 8.71 4.87 -21.23
N VAL A 167 8.01 4.37 -20.21
CA VAL A 167 6.54 4.42 -20.18
C VAL A 167 6.01 5.86 -20.20
N LEU A 168 6.71 6.83 -19.59
CA LEU A 168 6.32 8.25 -19.59
C LEU A 168 6.43 8.88 -21.00
N GLU A 169 7.54 8.64 -21.70
CA GLU A 169 7.74 9.11 -23.07
C GLU A 169 6.72 8.50 -24.02
N TYR A 170 6.51 7.19 -23.93
CA TYR A 170 5.59 6.48 -24.80
C TYR A 170 4.13 6.88 -24.53
N ALA A 171 3.74 7.07 -23.26
CA ALA A 171 2.43 7.60 -22.90
C ALA A 171 2.20 9.01 -23.48
N THR A 172 3.19 9.89 -23.37
CA THR A 172 3.12 11.27 -23.90
C THR A 172 2.92 11.27 -25.42
N HIS A 173 3.69 10.46 -26.16
CA HIS A 173 3.58 10.36 -27.62
C HIS A 173 2.23 9.81 -28.10
N ASN A 174 1.57 8.96 -27.30
CA ASN A 174 0.29 8.35 -27.62
C ASN A 174 -0.90 9.03 -26.90
N HIS A 175 -0.68 10.19 -26.30
CA HIS A 175 -1.70 10.97 -25.58
C HIS A 175 -2.39 10.22 -24.42
N ILE A 176 -1.68 9.29 -23.76
CA ILE A 176 -2.19 8.57 -22.60
C ILE A 176 -1.88 9.37 -21.33
N ALA A 177 -2.90 9.66 -20.53
CA ALA A 177 -2.74 10.29 -19.23
C ALA A 177 -2.13 9.33 -18.22
N VAL A 178 -1.10 9.79 -17.50
CA VAL A 178 -0.38 9.01 -16.48
C VAL A 178 -0.79 9.45 -15.10
N LEU A 179 -1.31 8.51 -14.31
CA LEU A 179 -1.69 8.69 -12.92
C LEU A 179 -0.70 7.92 -12.05
N VAL A 180 0.11 8.61 -11.27
CA VAL A 180 1.05 7.93 -10.37
C VAL A 180 0.45 7.76 -8.98
N ASN A 181 0.56 6.57 -8.39
CA ASN A 181 0.11 6.30 -7.02
C ASN A 181 1.28 5.98 -6.08
N ARG A 182 0.98 5.94 -4.78
CA ARG A 182 1.94 5.75 -3.67
C ARG A 182 3.06 6.81 -3.59
N PRO A 183 2.80 8.09 -3.91
CA PRO A 183 3.86 9.10 -4.02
C PRO A 183 4.69 9.32 -2.75
N LEU A 184 4.13 8.94 -1.58
CA LEU A 184 4.76 9.11 -0.28
C LEU A 184 5.02 7.80 0.48
N ASN A 185 4.69 6.63 -0.08
CA ASN A 185 4.83 5.33 0.59
C ASN A 185 5.75 4.43 -0.24
N ALA A 186 7.03 4.77 -0.25
CA ALA A 186 8.02 4.17 -1.12
C ALA A 186 8.39 2.75 -0.69
N MET A 187 8.44 1.84 -1.66
CA MET A 187 8.89 0.47 -1.44
C MET A 187 10.41 0.38 -1.64
N VAL A 188 11.14 0.26 -0.53
CA VAL A 188 12.60 0.30 -0.50
C VAL A 188 13.15 -1.11 -0.22
N GLY A 189 13.20 -1.94 -1.27
CA GLY A 189 13.61 -3.35 -1.18
C GLY A 189 12.45 -4.32 -0.91
N GLN A 190 12.76 -5.56 -0.49
CA GLN A 190 11.73 -6.57 -0.24
C GLN A 190 10.94 -6.26 1.04
N ASN A 191 9.64 -5.98 0.89
CA ASN A 191 8.68 -5.75 1.97
C ASN A 191 8.99 -4.61 2.96
N ARG A 192 9.86 -3.68 2.59
CA ARG A 192 10.16 -2.51 3.42
C ARG A 192 9.55 -1.27 2.81
N MET A 193 8.70 -0.60 3.58
CA MET A 193 8.06 0.65 3.19
C MET A 193 8.66 1.82 3.96
N LEU A 194 9.03 2.88 3.24
CA LEU A 194 9.52 4.14 3.78
C LEU A 194 8.50 5.23 3.47
N ARG A 195 8.00 5.89 4.51
CA ARG A 195 7.13 7.05 4.36
C ARG A 195 7.97 8.30 4.07
N LEU A 196 7.72 8.96 2.93
CA LEU A 196 8.38 10.20 2.51
C LEU A 196 7.71 11.42 3.15
N ALA A 197 7.78 11.54 4.46
CA ALA A 197 7.20 12.66 5.19
C ALA A 197 8.02 12.97 6.45
N ASP A 198 7.87 14.19 6.95
CA ASP A 198 8.50 14.59 8.22
C ASP A 198 7.74 13.94 9.37
N LEU A 199 8.48 13.28 10.27
CA LEU A 199 7.92 12.57 11.42
C LEU A 199 8.31 13.33 12.71
N PRO A 200 7.36 13.95 13.41
CA PRO A 200 7.64 14.61 14.67
C PRO A 200 8.04 13.57 15.74
N LEU A 201 9.03 13.93 16.55
CA LEU A 201 9.44 13.17 17.74
C LEU A 201 9.02 13.98 18.96
N ASP A 202 7.75 13.84 19.35
CA ASP A 202 7.17 14.64 20.44
C ASP A 202 7.37 14.01 21.84
N GLU A 203 7.79 12.75 21.91
CA GLU A 203 7.96 12.01 23.18
C GLU A 203 9.44 11.77 23.51
N GLU A 204 9.79 11.80 24.80
CA GLU A 204 11.14 11.48 25.27
C GLU A 204 11.41 9.95 25.25
N PRO A 205 12.68 9.54 25.03
CA PRO A 205 13.07 8.15 25.11
C PRO A 205 12.89 7.60 26.53
N ILE A 206 12.45 6.34 26.63
CA ILE A 206 12.30 5.65 27.92
C ILE A 206 13.49 4.75 28.22
N ASP A 207 13.71 4.45 29.50
CA ASP A 207 14.53 3.32 29.90
C ASP A 207 13.77 2.01 29.64
N PHE A 208 13.89 1.49 28.42
CA PHE A 208 13.17 0.30 27.97
C PHE A 208 13.49 -0.93 28.84
N ASN A 209 14.75 -1.14 29.22
CA ASN A 209 15.18 -2.33 29.95
C ASN A 209 14.63 -2.35 31.37
N ARG A 210 14.59 -1.19 32.04
CA ARG A 210 13.96 -1.06 33.37
C ARG A 210 12.49 -1.45 33.33
N HIS A 211 11.71 -0.84 32.43
CA HIS A 211 10.28 -1.12 32.31
C HIS A 211 10.01 -2.56 31.85
N LEU A 212 10.88 -3.15 31.04
CA LEU A 212 10.77 -4.55 30.63
C LEU A 212 10.93 -5.51 31.81
N GLY A 213 11.87 -5.21 32.72
CA GLY A 213 12.04 -5.95 33.97
C GLY A 213 10.83 -5.83 34.90
N GLU A 214 10.28 -4.62 35.05
CA GLU A 214 9.05 -4.36 35.82
C GLU A 214 7.85 -5.12 35.24
N LEU A 215 7.70 -5.12 33.90
CA LEU A 215 6.66 -5.89 33.21
C LEU A 215 6.83 -7.39 33.47
N GLY A 216 8.05 -7.91 33.32
CA GLY A 216 8.35 -9.34 33.55
C GLY A 216 8.05 -9.79 34.99
N ALA A 217 8.32 -8.94 35.98
CA ALA A 217 7.95 -9.22 37.37
C ALA A 217 6.42 -9.29 37.57
N LEU A 218 5.67 -8.39 36.94
CA LEU A 218 4.20 -8.45 36.96
C LEU A 218 3.66 -9.67 36.21
N GLU A 219 4.26 -10.07 35.09
CA GLU A 219 3.88 -11.30 34.39
C GLU A 219 4.11 -12.53 35.27
N GLN A 220 5.18 -12.54 36.06
CA GLN A 220 5.44 -13.62 37.02
C GLN A 220 4.44 -13.61 38.19
N ASP A 221 4.08 -12.43 38.72
CA ASP A 221 3.01 -12.26 39.72
C ASP A 221 1.67 -12.81 39.20
N TYR A 222 1.32 -12.53 37.94
CA TYR A 222 0.11 -13.08 37.32
C TYR A 222 0.15 -14.61 37.26
N ARG A 223 1.29 -15.20 36.84
CA ARG A 223 1.45 -16.65 36.70
C ARG A 223 1.33 -17.39 38.03
N SER A 224 1.76 -16.78 39.14
CA SER A 224 1.70 -17.40 40.46
C SER A 224 0.38 -17.15 41.19
N SER A 225 -0.23 -15.97 41.03
CA SER A 225 -1.37 -15.55 41.86
C SER A 225 -2.73 -15.66 41.18
N ILE A 226 -2.80 -15.52 39.84
CA ILE A 226 -4.06 -15.45 39.08
C ILE A 226 -4.20 -16.68 38.18
N ALA A 227 -3.18 -16.99 37.37
CA ALA A 227 -3.24 -18.08 36.39
C ALA A 227 -3.70 -19.45 36.94
N PRO A 228 -3.30 -19.89 38.16
CA PRO A 228 -3.72 -21.19 38.69
C PRO A 228 -5.22 -21.28 39.01
N HIS A 229 -5.90 -20.14 39.13
CA HIS A 229 -7.33 -20.06 39.47
C HIS A 229 -8.21 -19.94 38.21
N ILE A 230 -7.62 -20.00 37.02
CA ILE A 230 -8.32 -19.95 35.75
C ILE A 230 -8.49 -21.40 35.27
N GLU A 231 -9.71 -21.92 35.33
CA GLU A 231 -10.04 -23.21 34.72
C GLU A 231 -9.82 -23.15 33.21
N GLY A 232 -9.30 -24.24 32.62
CA GLY A 232 -8.89 -24.32 31.23
C GLY A 232 -9.93 -23.76 30.26
N ILE A 233 -9.71 -22.52 29.83
CA ILE A 233 -10.59 -21.79 28.92
C ILE A 233 -10.33 -22.37 27.53
N GLY A 234 -11.02 -23.45 27.14
CA GLY A 234 -10.95 -24.18 25.85
C GLY A 234 -10.19 -23.57 24.66
N THR A 235 -8.88 -23.37 24.81
CA THR A 235 -7.95 -22.81 23.81
C THR A 235 -6.68 -23.66 23.80
N ASP A 236 -5.98 -23.68 22.65
CA ASP A 236 -4.66 -24.32 22.52
C ASP A 236 -3.56 -23.65 23.38
N LEU A 237 -3.84 -22.51 24.00
CA LEU A 237 -2.94 -21.76 24.88
C LEU A 237 -3.31 -21.97 26.35
N THR A 238 -2.30 -22.22 27.19
CA THR A 238 -2.46 -22.34 28.63
C THR A 238 -2.64 -20.96 29.29
N PRO A 239 -3.44 -20.82 30.37
CA PRO A 239 -3.64 -19.54 31.05
C PRO A 239 -2.35 -18.87 31.56
N THR A 240 -1.28 -19.65 31.81
CA THR A 240 0.06 -19.16 32.18
C THR A 240 0.78 -18.44 31.05
N ASP A 241 0.35 -18.66 29.81
CA ASP A 241 0.99 -18.18 28.60
C ASP A 241 0.33 -16.91 28.02
N PHE A 242 -0.77 -16.46 28.64
CA PHE A 242 -1.51 -15.27 28.21
C PHE A 242 -0.70 -13.97 28.25
N PHE A 243 0.23 -13.84 29.20
CA PHE A 243 1.10 -12.66 29.34
C PHE A 243 2.55 -13.10 29.28
N LYS A 244 3.16 -12.97 28.10
CA LYS A 244 4.59 -13.19 27.82
C LYS A 244 5.19 -12.03 27.03
N TRP A 245 4.60 -10.84 27.18
CA TRP A 245 4.98 -9.66 26.40
C TRP A 245 6.37 -9.14 26.76
N SER A 246 6.86 -9.35 27.98
CA SER A 246 8.25 -9.03 28.32
C SER A 246 9.26 -9.74 27.40
N ILE A 247 9.00 -11.00 27.05
CA ILE A 247 9.86 -11.80 26.16
C ILE A 247 9.58 -11.43 24.69
N GLU A 248 8.31 -11.33 24.29
CA GLU A 248 7.95 -11.04 22.90
C GLU A 248 8.37 -9.64 22.46
N LEU A 249 8.20 -8.61 23.31
CA LEU A 249 8.65 -7.25 23.01
C LEU A 249 10.18 -7.19 22.90
N GLN A 250 10.91 -7.94 23.72
CA GLN A 250 12.38 -8.04 23.62
C GLN A 250 12.80 -8.68 22.29
N ARG A 251 12.09 -9.72 21.85
CA ARG A 251 12.35 -10.41 20.58
C ARG A 251 12.03 -9.54 19.37
N VAL A 252 10.95 -8.76 19.43
CA VAL A 252 10.46 -7.95 18.31
C VAL A 252 11.25 -6.65 18.15
N ARG A 253 11.70 -6.03 19.25
CA ARG A 253 12.45 -4.76 19.22
C ARG A 253 13.57 -4.67 18.16
N PRO A 254 14.50 -5.63 18.04
CA PRO A 254 15.56 -5.55 17.03
C PRO A 254 15.06 -5.66 15.58
N GLN A 255 13.88 -6.26 15.36
CA GLN A 255 13.30 -6.50 14.04
C GLN A 255 12.54 -5.28 13.49
N ILE A 256 12.28 -4.28 14.33
CA ILE A 256 11.55 -3.07 13.94
C ILE A 256 12.40 -2.26 12.95
N GLN A 257 11.91 -2.11 11.71
CA GLN A 257 12.65 -1.42 10.66
C GLN A 257 12.34 0.09 10.61
N GLY A 258 11.20 0.50 11.19
CA GLY A 258 10.68 1.86 11.17
C GLY A 258 9.24 1.91 11.69
N LEU A 259 8.64 3.10 11.69
CA LEU A 259 7.31 3.37 12.24
C LEU A 259 6.21 2.51 11.60
N GLU A 260 6.21 2.38 10.27
CA GLU A 260 5.19 1.60 9.55
C GLU A 260 5.21 0.11 9.92
N HIS A 261 6.41 -0.47 10.02
CA HIS A 261 6.56 -1.85 10.46
C HIS A 261 6.08 -2.02 11.91
N TRP A 262 6.39 -1.06 12.78
CA TRP A 262 5.89 -1.04 14.15
C TRP A 262 4.36 -0.96 14.22
N GLU A 263 3.73 -0.05 13.48
CA GLU A 263 2.26 0.09 13.46
C GLU A 263 1.60 -1.19 12.95
N GLN A 264 2.19 -1.89 11.97
CA GLN A 264 1.69 -3.19 11.52
C GLN A 264 1.77 -4.26 12.61
N ILE A 265 2.91 -4.35 13.31
CA ILE A 265 3.10 -5.24 14.46
C ILE A 265 2.06 -4.95 15.55
N GLU A 266 1.93 -3.69 15.93
CA GLU A 266 1.02 -3.25 16.99
C GLU A 266 -0.44 -3.59 16.65
N HIS A 267 -0.90 -3.25 15.44
CA HIS A 267 -2.30 -3.43 15.04
C HIS A 267 -2.67 -4.87 14.68
N ARG A 268 -1.75 -5.65 14.10
CA ARG A 268 -2.05 -7.01 13.62
C ARG A 268 -1.76 -8.09 14.65
N MET A 269 -0.75 -7.88 15.49
CA MET A 269 -0.28 -8.89 16.45
C MET A 269 -0.62 -8.49 17.88
N ILE A 270 -0.18 -7.31 18.33
CA ILE A 270 -0.23 -6.95 19.75
C ILE A 270 -1.66 -6.63 20.21
N ALA A 271 -2.29 -5.61 19.61
CA ALA A 271 -3.58 -5.12 20.05
C ALA A 271 -4.70 -6.19 20.00
N PRO A 272 -4.82 -7.03 18.93
CA PRO A 272 -5.85 -8.07 18.90
C PRO A 272 -5.63 -9.14 19.98
N GLN A 273 -4.39 -9.57 20.21
CA GLN A 273 -4.08 -10.60 21.21
C GLN A 273 -4.38 -10.09 22.62
N VAL A 274 -3.91 -8.89 22.96
CA VAL A 274 -4.15 -8.28 24.28
C VAL A 274 -5.65 -8.10 24.54
N ASN A 275 -6.38 -7.55 23.55
CA ASN A 275 -7.82 -7.33 23.69
C ASN A 275 -8.60 -8.64 23.85
N GLN A 276 -8.24 -9.68 23.11
CA GLN A 276 -8.86 -11.00 23.24
C GLN A 276 -8.64 -11.61 24.62
N VAL A 277 -7.41 -11.55 25.14
CA VAL A 277 -7.08 -12.07 26.47
C VAL A 277 -7.84 -11.31 27.55
N PHE A 278 -7.82 -9.96 27.51
CA PHE A 278 -8.54 -9.15 28.49
C PHE A 278 -10.06 -9.39 28.49
N GLN A 279 -10.70 -9.42 27.32
CA GLN A 279 -12.14 -9.68 27.23
C GLN A 279 -12.53 -11.07 27.74
N ARG A 280 -11.66 -12.08 27.57
CA ARG A 280 -11.91 -13.43 28.09
C ARG A 280 -11.81 -13.45 29.61
N LEU A 281 -10.73 -12.90 30.17
CA LEU A 281 -10.51 -12.87 31.61
C LEU A 281 -11.59 -12.07 32.35
N GLU A 282 -12.04 -10.95 31.79
CA GLU A 282 -13.15 -10.17 32.35
C GLU A 282 -14.49 -10.95 32.41
N ARG A 283 -14.70 -11.92 31.51
CA ARG A 283 -15.94 -12.73 31.49
C ARG A 283 -15.85 -13.98 32.37
N SER A 284 -14.65 -14.53 32.58
CA SER A 284 -14.45 -15.79 33.30
C SER A 284 -14.20 -15.61 34.80
N LEU A 285 -13.68 -14.46 35.21
CA LEU A 285 -13.28 -14.22 36.59
C LEU A 285 -14.46 -13.71 37.43
N SER A 286 -14.61 -14.24 38.64
CA SER A 286 -15.59 -13.79 39.64
C SER A 286 -15.01 -13.86 41.06
N GLY A 287 -15.61 -13.12 42.00
CA GLY A 287 -15.17 -13.07 43.40
C GLY A 287 -13.77 -12.46 43.59
N ASP A 288 -13.05 -12.92 44.61
CA ASP A 288 -11.74 -12.38 45.02
C ASP A 288 -10.68 -12.40 43.90
N VAL A 289 -10.77 -13.34 42.97
CA VAL A 289 -9.82 -13.45 41.84
C VAL A 289 -10.04 -12.30 40.84
N ALA A 290 -11.28 -11.83 40.67
CA ALA A 290 -11.59 -10.69 39.82
C ALA A 290 -11.04 -9.37 40.38
N GLU A 291 -11.05 -9.21 41.71
CA GLU A 291 -10.43 -8.04 42.38
C GLU A 291 -8.91 -8.05 42.21
N ARG A 292 -8.26 -9.20 42.44
CA ARG A 292 -6.81 -9.37 42.23
C ARG A 292 -6.41 -9.09 40.78
N TRP A 293 -7.19 -9.61 39.82
CA TRP A 293 -7.03 -9.32 38.40
C TRP A 293 -7.11 -7.83 38.09
N THR A 294 -8.11 -7.14 38.63
CA THR A 294 -8.32 -5.70 38.41
C THR A 294 -7.14 -4.89 38.94
N ALA A 295 -6.69 -5.17 40.18
CA ALA A 295 -5.55 -4.51 40.79
C ALA A 295 -4.22 -4.80 40.05
N TRP A 296 -4.04 -6.04 39.57
CA TRP A 296 -2.91 -6.40 38.73
C TRP A 296 -2.92 -5.66 37.40
N ARG A 297 -4.06 -5.63 36.71
CA ARG A 297 -4.25 -4.95 35.42
C ARG A 297 -3.94 -3.45 35.51
N GLN A 298 -4.36 -2.79 36.59
CA GLN A 298 -4.07 -1.37 36.82
C GLN A 298 -2.57 -1.07 36.94
N ARG A 299 -1.76 -2.05 37.37
CA ARG A 299 -0.29 -1.94 37.42
C ARG A 299 0.35 -2.33 36.08
N TYR A 300 -0.17 -3.37 35.44
CA TYR A 300 0.39 -3.92 34.20
C TYR A 300 0.21 -3.01 32.98
N VAL A 301 -1.02 -2.53 32.74
CA VAL A 301 -1.38 -1.79 31.52
C VAL A 301 -0.54 -0.50 31.36
N PRO A 302 -0.32 0.34 32.38
CA PRO A 302 0.50 1.54 32.22
C PRO A 302 1.96 1.25 31.83
N ILE A 303 2.57 0.21 32.41
CA ILE A 303 3.96 -0.19 32.09
C ILE A 303 4.01 -0.75 30.67
N PHE A 304 3.05 -1.60 30.30
CA PHE A 304 2.93 -2.15 28.95
C PHE A 304 2.77 -1.06 27.89
N LEU A 305 1.85 -0.12 28.07
CA LEU A 305 1.66 1.02 27.16
C LEU A 305 2.90 1.93 27.10
N THR A 306 3.63 2.07 28.20
CA THR A 306 4.90 2.81 28.22
C THR A 306 5.95 2.12 27.36
N LEU A 307 6.09 0.80 27.44
CA LEU A 307 6.99 0.04 26.56
C LEU A 307 6.59 0.16 25.08
N LEU A 308 5.29 0.07 24.75
CA LEU A 308 4.82 0.25 23.37
C LEU A 308 5.14 1.66 22.83
N ARG A 309 4.96 2.71 23.64
CA ARG A 309 5.37 4.07 23.30
C ARG A 309 6.88 4.20 23.08
N GLY A 310 7.69 3.57 23.93
CA GLY A 310 9.14 3.53 23.74
C GLY A 310 9.55 2.89 22.41
N LEU A 311 8.93 1.78 22.04
CA LEU A 311 9.18 1.13 20.74
C LEU A 311 8.70 1.99 19.57
N ARG A 312 7.54 2.65 19.70
CA ARG A 312 7.06 3.62 18.71
C ARG A 312 8.03 4.78 18.54
N HIS A 313 8.58 5.31 19.62
CA HIS A 313 9.59 6.38 19.59
C HIS A 313 10.86 5.91 18.85
N GLU A 314 11.42 4.75 19.21
CA GLU A 314 12.58 4.18 18.53
C GLU A 314 12.32 3.95 17.03
N ALA A 315 11.14 3.43 16.69
CA ALA A 315 10.71 3.21 15.32
C ALA A 315 10.60 4.52 14.53
N THR A 316 10.05 5.57 15.15
CA THR A 316 9.92 6.90 14.57
C THR A 316 11.29 7.54 14.35
N ALA A 317 12.20 7.41 15.32
CA ALA A 317 13.57 7.92 15.18
C ALA A 317 14.32 7.24 14.02
N ARG A 318 14.17 5.92 13.85
CA ARG A 318 14.72 5.18 12.70
C ARG A 318 14.15 5.66 11.37
N SER A 319 12.82 5.83 11.27
CA SER A 319 12.18 6.33 10.06
C SER A 319 12.56 7.78 9.75
N ARG A 320 12.71 8.63 10.76
CA ARG A 320 13.18 10.01 10.60
C ARG A 320 14.59 10.06 10.06
N ALA A 321 15.53 9.30 10.64
CA ALA A 321 16.90 9.23 10.12
C ALA A 321 16.95 8.76 8.66
N GLN A 322 16.02 7.90 8.24
CA GLN A 322 15.91 7.50 6.84
C GLN A 322 15.37 8.62 5.95
N ALA A 323 14.33 9.33 6.39
CA ALA A 323 13.77 10.50 5.70
C ALA A 323 14.79 11.65 5.58
N ASP A 324 15.59 11.89 6.62
CA ASP A 324 16.65 12.90 6.61
C ASP A 324 17.70 12.56 5.53
N ARG A 325 18.13 11.29 5.42
CA ARG A 325 19.03 10.84 4.35
C ARG A 325 18.44 11.02 2.95
N VAL A 326 17.14 10.81 2.77
CA VAL A 326 16.46 11.10 1.50
C VAL A 326 16.52 12.59 1.19
N THR A 327 16.22 13.43 2.18
CA THR A 327 16.25 14.89 2.06
C THR A 327 17.65 15.38 1.66
N GLU A 328 18.69 14.93 2.36
CA GLU A 328 20.09 15.23 2.05
C GLU A 328 20.49 14.80 0.63
N THR A 329 19.89 13.72 0.11
CA THR A 329 20.17 13.22 -1.24
C THR A 329 19.53 14.08 -2.34
N ILE A 330 18.31 14.58 -2.12
CA ILE A 330 17.57 15.34 -3.13
C ILE A 330 17.85 16.85 -3.08
N ASP A 331 18.18 17.39 -1.91
CA ASP A 331 18.39 18.83 -1.69
C ASP A 331 19.40 19.48 -2.65
N PRO A 332 20.53 18.85 -3.02
CA PRO A 332 21.47 19.42 -4.00
C PRO A 332 20.87 19.73 -5.37
N PHE A 333 19.74 19.11 -5.72
CA PHE A 333 19.05 19.27 -7.00
C PHE A 333 17.84 20.22 -6.92
N LEU A 334 17.49 20.69 -5.73
CA LEU A 334 16.34 21.55 -5.50
C LEU A 334 16.77 23.02 -5.34
N PRO A 335 15.95 23.99 -5.78
CA PRO A 335 16.27 25.40 -5.61
C PRO A 335 16.18 25.83 -4.15
N ALA A 336 17.08 26.74 -3.76
CA ALA A 336 17.25 27.23 -2.38
C ALA A 336 15.95 27.58 -1.62
N PRO A 337 14.94 28.25 -2.22
CA PRO A 337 13.71 28.60 -1.51
C PRO A 337 12.87 27.40 -1.05
N ARG A 338 13.11 26.20 -1.58
CA ARG A 338 12.34 24.98 -1.28
C ARG A 338 13.10 23.98 -0.42
N LEU A 339 14.32 24.29 0.02
CA LEU A 339 15.11 23.40 0.87
C LEU A 339 14.52 23.26 2.28
N ALA A 340 13.82 24.27 2.79
CA ALA A 340 13.15 24.22 4.09
C ALA A 340 11.75 23.53 4.06
N SER A 341 11.28 23.14 2.87
CA SER A 341 10.01 22.44 2.72
C SER A 341 10.06 21.01 3.28
N SER A 342 8.91 20.46 3.65
CA SER A 342 8.83 19.08 4.15
C SER A 342 9.22 18.06 3.09
N LEU A 343 9.67 16.87 3.52
CA LEU A 343 10.00 15.79 2.57
C LEU A 343 8.79 15.41 1.71
N SER A 344 7.58 15.45 2.25
CA SER A 344 6.35 15.14 1.51
C SER A 344 6.10 16.16 0.39
N GLN A 345 6.26 17.45 0.67
CA GLN A 345 6.13 18.48 -0.35
C GLN A 345 7.21 18.34 -1.43
N LYS A 346 8.47 18.09 -1.04
CA LYS A 346 9.57 17.86 -1.99
C LYS A 346 9.28 16.67 -2.90
N ALA A 347 8.89 15.53 -2.34
CA ALA A 347 8.57 14.32 -3.10
C ALA A 347 7.40 14.54 -4.08
N LEU A 348 6.30 15.16 -3.61
CA LEU A 348 5.14 15.47 -4.47
C LEU A 348 5.51 16.44 -5.59
N TRP A 349 6.33 17.44 -5.30
CA TRP A 349 6.76 18.43 -6.29
C TRP A 349 7.67 17.82 -7.36
N VAL A 350 8.56 16.90 -6.99
CA VAL A 350 9.37 16.14 -7.96
C VAL A 350 8.48 15.34 -8.90
N LEU A 351 7.50 14.61 -8.37
CA LEU A 351 6.57 13.83 -9.18
C LEU A 351 5.70 14.70 -10.08
N SER A 352 5.12 15.79 -9.54
CA SER A 352 4.26 16.69 -10.32
C SER A 352 5.03 17.47 -11.38
N SER A 353 6.34 17.65 -11.21
CA SER A 353 7.22 18.31 -12.19
C SER A 353 7.80 17.34 -13.21
N THR A 354 7.59 16.03 -13.05
CA THR A 354 8.19 15.04 -13.94
C THR A 354 7.48 15.01 -15.29
N PRO A 355 8.19 15.23 -16.41
CA PRO A 355 7.58 15.20 -17.74
C PRO A 355 6.82 13.89 -18.00
N GLY A 356 5.60 14.00 -18.52
CA GLY A 356 4.71 12.87 -18.81
C GLY A 356 3.79 12.46 -17.65
N VAL A 357 4.08 12.85 -16.40
CA VAL A 357 3.15 12.62 -15.27
C VAL A 357 1.98 13.60 -15.39
N THR A 358 0.75 13.06 -15.46
CA THR A 358 -0.46 13.89 -15.58
C THR A 358 -1.09 14.19 -14.22
N CYS A 359 -1.08 13.23 -13.30
CA CYS A 359 -1.69 13.37 -11.98
C CYS A 359 -0.96 12.55 -10.93
N VAL A 360 -0.76 13.13 -9.74
CA VAL A 360 -0.18 12.47 -8.57
C VAL A 360 -1.29 12.13 -7.56
N LEU A 361 -1.50 10.84 -7.30
CA LEU A 361 -2.55 10.34 -6.41
C LEU A 361 -2.05 10.24 -4.97
N ASN A 362 -2.15 11.34 -4.24
CA ASN A 362 -1.58 11.51 -2.90
C ASN A 362 -2.36 10.85 -1.75
N GLY A 363 -3.66 10.58 -1.90
CA GLY A 363 -4.46 9.79 -0.94
C GLY A 363 -4.39 10.28 0.52
N MET A 364 -5.08 11.38 0.84
CA MET A 364 -5.05 12.01 2.18
C MET A 364 -6.38 11.94 2.91
N ARG A 365 -6.34 11.84 4.25
CA ARG A 365 -7.54 11.70 5.11
C ARG A 365 -7.80 12.87 6.05
N THR A 366 -6.88 13.84 6.13
CA THR A 366 -7.02 15.00 7.02
C THR A 366 -6.85 16.29 6.24
N THR A 367 -7.66 17.30 6.53
CA THR A 367 -7.61 18.62 5.88
C THR A 367 -6.21 19.23 5.92
N ARG A 368 -5.53 19.18 7.07
CA ARG A 368 -4.18 19.69 7.24
C ARG A 368 -3.18 19.13 6.21
N TYR A 369 -3.18 17.81 6.00
CA TYR A 369 -2.29 17.18 5.02
C TYR A 369 -2.70 17.51 3.57
N VAL A 370 -3.99 17.71 3.31
CA VAL A 370 -4.46 18.15 1.98
C VAL A 370 -3.96 19.56 1.70
N GLU A 371 -4.11 20.49 2.64
CA GLU A 371 -3.63 21.87 2.50
C GLU A 371 -2.11 21.94 2.32
N ASP A 372 -1.36 21.16 3.11
CA ASP A 372 0.10 21.03 2.99
C ASP A 372 0.50 20.57 1.59
N SER A 373 -0.15 19.52 1.07
CA SER A 373 0.15 18.94 -0.23
C SER A 373 -0.26 19.84 -1.39
N LEU A 374 -1.38 20.57 -1.27
CA LEU A 374 -1.83 21.51 -2.31
C LEU A 374 -0.90 22.72 -2.45
N SER A 375 -0.05 23.00 -1.46
CA SER A 375 0.89 24.12 -1.53
C SER A 375 1.85 24.01 -2.73
N ILE A 376 2.21 22.78 -3.13
CA ILE A 376 3.13 22.49 -4.24
C ILE A 376 2.56 22.89 -5.60
N LEU A 377 1.23 22.98 -5.75
CA LEU A 377 0.59 23.42 -7.00
C LEU A 377 0.83 24.91 -7.31
N LYS A 378 1.28 25.68 -6.32
CA LYS A 378 1.65 27.10 -6.48
C LYS A 378 3.12 27.27 -6.87
N TRP A 379 3.88 26.19 -6.98
CA TRP A 379 5.31 26.22 -7.24
C TRP A 379 5.55 26.04 -8.73
N GLU A 380 6.52 26.77 -9.28
CA GLU A 380 6.99 26.52 -10.64
C GLU A 380 7.47 25.06 -10.76
N PRO A 381 7.11 24.33 -11.82
CA PRO A 381 7.65 22.99 -12.06
C PRO A 381 9.18 22.99 -12.11
N LEU A 382 9.80 21.95 -11.57
CA LEU A 382 11.23 21.70 -11.74
C LEU A 382 11.56 21.54 -13.24
N LYS A 383 12.67 22.15 -13.66
CA LYS A 383 13.13 22.06 -15.06
C LYS A 383 13.66 20.67 -15.40
N GLU A 384 14.32 20.03 -14.43
CA GLU A 384 14.93 18.71 -14.59
C GLU A 384 14.63 17.87 -13.34
N THR A 385 14.10 16.67 -13.52
CA THR A 385 13.81 15.71 -12.43
C THR A 385 14.69 14.46 -12.50
N THR A 386 15.23 14.13 -13.68
CA THR A 386 16.10 12.96 -13.89
C THR A 386 17.29 12.88 -12.93
N PRO A 387 18.07 13.96 -12.67
CA PRO A 387 19.20 13.88 -11.75
C PRO A 387 18.78 13.54 -10.31
N ILE A 388 17.56 13.91 -9.90
CA ILE A 388 17.01 13.59 -8.58
C ILE A 388 16.80 12.09 -8.48
N TYR A 389 16.14 11.49 -9.47
CA TYR A 389 15.90 10.05 -9.51
C TYR A 389 17.22 9.26 -9.58
N GLU A 390 18.20 9.72 -10.37
CA GLU A 390 19.53 9.10 -10.43
C GLU A 390 20.32 9.23 -9.12
N GLY A 391 20.14 10.33 -8.37
CA GLY A 391 20.68 10.46 -7.02
C GLY A 391 20.06 9.43 -6.07
N MET A 392 18.75 9.24 -6.16
CA MET A 392 18.01 8.30 -5.32
C MET A 392 18.34 6.83 -5.60
N THR A 393 18.66 6.43 -6.83
CA THR A 393 19.07 5.04 -7.13
C THR A 393 20.40 4.65 -6.47
N LYS A 394 21.22 5.63 -6.05
CA LYS A 394 22.48 5.41 -5.34
C LYS A 394 22.29 5.29 -3.81
N LEU A 395 21.13 5.67 -3.30
CA LEU A 395 20.84 5.64 -1.86
C LEU A 395 20.48 4.21 -1.42
N THR A 396 21.29 3.67 -0.52
CA THR A 396 21.09 2.34 0.07
C THR A 396 20.81 2.43 1.57
N PHE A 397 19.99 1.53 2.11
CA PHE A 397 19.58 1.52 3.51
C PHE A 397 19.91 0.25 4.27
#